data_AF-A0A7W8FLR2-F1
#
_entry.id   AF-A0A7W8FLR2-F1
#
_cell.length_a   1.000
_cell.length_b   1.000
_cell.length_c   1.000
_cell.angle_alpha   90.00
_cell.angle_beta   90.00
_cell.angle_gamma   90.00
#
_symmetry.space_group_name_H-M   'P 1'
#
loop_
_entity.id
_entity.type
_entity.pdbx_description
1 polymer ?
#
loop_
_entity_poly.entity_id
_entity_poly.type
_entity_poly.pdbx_seq_one_letter_code
_entity_poly.pdbx_strand_id
1 'polypeptide(L)'
;MKSLKTIDRQVPKDLHILLILDDCATHRHEDFRSWLEKHPRFHLHFTPTSSSWLNLVERWFRELTDKALRRGVFHSVPDLIASIQEYIDTHNDGPKPYVWTATAESILAKVARGRIALENVGRLRGTPLASAASTFGEVEKRCSPMTFATTNLALYPSHARLPA
;
A
#
# COMPACT_ATOMS: atom_id res chain seq x y z
N MET A 1 17.08 1.61 -4.18
CA MET A 1 16.84 1.27 -5.61
C MET A 1 16.97 -0.22 -5.97
N LYS A 2 17.69 -1.06 -5.21
CA LYS A 2 17.90 -2.50 -5.55
C LYS A 2 16.59 -3.27 -5.78
N SER A 3 15.56 -2.97 -4.99
CA SER A 3 14.24 -3.61 -5.07
C SER A 3 13.51 -3.29 -6.38
N LEU A 4 13.45 -2.01 -6.81
CA LEU A 4 12.77 -1.61 -8.05
C LEU A 4 13.40 -2.24 -9.30
N LYS A 5 14.73 -2.34 -9.35
CA LYS A 5 15.45 -3.02 -10.43
C LYS A 5 15.10 -4.51 -10.51
N THR A 6 14.90 -5.14 -9.34
CA THR A 6 14.51 -6.55 -9.27
C THR A 6 13.09 -6.74 -9.80
N ILE A 7 12.18 -5.86 -9.38
CA ILE A 7 10.79 -5.83 -9.85
C ILE A 7 10.74 -5.63 -11.38
N ASP A 8 11.42 -4.62 -11.94
CA ASP A 8 11.39 -4.36 -13.39
C ASP A 8 11.94 -5.55 -14.21
N ARG A 9 12.84 -6.34 -13.63
CA ARG A 9 13.36 -7.56 -14.25
C ARG A 9 12.40 -8.75 -14.17
N GLN A 10 11.67 -8.88 -13.07
CA GLN A 10 10.78 -10.02 -12.83
C GLN A 10 9.40 -9.87 -13.48
N VAL A 11 8.93 -8.63 -13.69
CA VAL A 11 7.63 -8.37 -14.31
C VAL A 11 7.75 -8.39 -15.84
N PRO A 12 6.91 -9.18 -16.55
CA PRO A 12 6.85 -9.20 -18.02
C PRO A 12 6.79 -7.79 -18.62
N LYS A 13 7.58 -7.54 -19.67
CA LYS A 13 7.85 -6.19 -20.21
C LYS A 13 6.62 -5.48 -20.79
N ASP A 14 5.60 -6.24 -21.15
CA ASP A 14 4.31 -5.78 -21.68
C ASP A 14 3.32 -5.31 -20.59
N LEU A 15 3.63 -5.55 -19.31
CA LEU A 15 2.77 -5.16 -18.20
C LEU A 15 3.16 -3.82 -17.58
N HIS A 16 2.16 -3.08 -17.13
CA HIS A 16 2.34 -1.92 -16.26
C HIS A 16 2.47 -2.37 -14.79
N ILE A 17 3.21 -1.58 -14.02
CA ILE A 17 3.53 -1.86 -12.63
C ILE A 17 2.93 -0.75 -11.77
N LEU A 18 1.92 -1.08 -10.98
CA LEU A 18 1.25 -0.12 -10.09
C LEU A 18 1.79 -0.31 -8.67
N LEU A 19 2.45 0.72 -8.15
CA LEU A 19 3.00 0.77 -6.80
C LEU A 19 2.04 1.56 -5.92
N ILE A 20 1.51 0.93 -4.89
CA ILE A 20 0.71 1.60 -3.87
C ILE A 20 1.60 1.85 -2.65
N LEU A 21 1.85 3.13 -2.35
CA LEU A 21 2.81 3.57 -1.35
C LEU A 21 2.14 4.43 -0.28
N ASP A 22 2.66 4.40 0.93
CA ASP A 22 2.34 5.40 1.93
C ASP A 22 3.01 6.74 1.61
N ASP A 23 2.44 7.82 2.13
CA ASP A 23 2.90 9.20 1.91
C ASP A 23 4.10 9.55 2.82
N CYS A 24 5.16 8.75 2.75
CA CYS A 24 6.39 8.96 3.50
C CYS A 24 7.41 9.81 2.74
N ALA A 25 8.17 10.64 3.46
CA ALA A 25 9.17 11.54 2.90
C ALA A 25 10.29 10.81 2.12
N THR A 26 10.54 9.54 2.46
CA THR A 26 11.52 8.68 1.77
C THR A 26 11.18 8.43 0.30
N HIS A 27 9.90 8.55 -0.08
CA HIS A 27 9.44 8.41 -1.47
C HIS A 27 9.62 9.67 -2.31
N ARG A 28 10.08 10.78 -1.71
CA ARG A 28 10.27 12.08 -2.38
C ARG A 28 11.72 12.39 -2.75
N HIS A 29 12.63 11.42 -2.63
CA HIS A 29 14.04 11.62 -2.98
C HIS A 29 14.24 11.80 -4.48
N GLU A 30 15.18 12.67 -4.89
CA GLU A 30 15.40 13.03 -6.29
C GLU A 30 15.84 11.82 -7.13
N ASP A 31 16.78 11.02 -6.64
CA ASP A 31 17.21 9.77 -7.30
C ASP A 31 16.05 8.82 -7.65
N PHE A 32 15.03 8.78 -6.80
CA PHE A 32 13.86 7.95 -7.03
C PHE A 32 12.99 8.53 -8.14
N ARG A 33 12.77 9.85 -8.17
CA ARG A 33 12.06 10.54 -9.26
C ARG A 33 12.78 10.37 -10.60
N SER A 34 14.08 10.66 -10.66
CA SER A 34 14.88 10.55 -11.89
C SER A 34 14.95 9.12 -12.44
N TRP A 35 14.79 8.11 -11.58
CA TRP A 35 14.69 6.73 -12.03
C TRP A 35 13.32 6.42 -12.62
N LEU A 36 12.24 6.87 -11.98
CA LEU A 36 10.88 6.67 -12.49
C LEU A 36 10.66 7.33 -13.85
N GLU A 37 11.26 8.51 -14.09
CA GLU A 37 11.24 9.16 -15.41
C GLU A 37 11.81 8.27 -16.52
N LYS A 38 12.81 7.43 -16.20
CA LYS A 38 13.43 6.49 -17.14
C LYS A 38 12.66 5.16 -17.25
N HIS A 39 11.64 4.94 -16.41
CA HIS A 39 10.87 3.69 -16.32
C HIS A 39 9.36 3.97 -16.35
N PRO A 40 8.79 4.41 -17.50
CA PRO A 40 7.40 4.86 -17.62
C PRO A 40 6.35 3.76 -17.38
N ARG A 41 6.77 2.51 -17.19
CA ARG A 41 5.90 1.39 -16.82
C ARG A 41 5.51 1.41 -15.34
N PHE A 42 6.22 2.17 -14.51
CA PHE A 42 5.94 2.31 -13.09
C PHE A 42 4.97 3.47 -12.85
N HIS A 43 3.81 3.16 -12.26
CA HIS A 43 2.79 4.12 -11.86
C HIS A 43 2.67 4.12 -10.35
N LEU A 44 2.76 5.30 -9.74
CA LEU A 44 2.70 5.44 -8.28
C LEU A 44 1.35 5.97 -7.85
N HIS A 45 0.75 5.28 -6.88
CA HIS A 45 -0.46 5.70 -6.19
C HIS A 45 -0.14 5.84 -4.70
N PHE A 46 -0.27 7.06 -4.17
CA PHE A 46 -0.07 7.31 -2.76
C PHE A 46 -1.39 7.15 -2.00
N THR A 47 -1.37 6.44 -0.88
CA THR A 47 -2.50 6.45 0.05
C THR A 47 -2.66 7.86 0.63
N PRO A 48 -3.88 8.39 0.78
CA PRO A 48 -4.08 9.71 1.36
C PRO A 48 -3.51 9.82 2.76
N THR A 49 -3.15 11.03 3.15
CA THR A 49 -2.69 11.33 4.52
C THR A 49 -3.69 10.81 5.55
N SER A 50 -3.17 10.25 6.65
CA SER A 50 -3.97 9.64 7.72
C SER A 50 -4.82 8.44 7.30
N SER A 51 -4.50 7.79 6.17
CA SER A 51 -5.20 6.58 5.69
C SER A 51 -4.35 5.31 5.82
N SER A 52 -3.68 5.12 6.95
CA SER A 52 -2.88 3.91 7.22
C SER A 52 -3.68 2.61 7.11
N TRP A 53 -5.00 2.67 7.32
CA TRP A 53 -5.92 1.55 7.09
C TRP A 53 -5.96 1.06 5.63
N LEU A 54 -5.57 1.90 4.65
CA LEU A 54 -5.42 1.51 3.24
C LEU A 54 -4.09 0.81 2.95
N ASN A 55 -3.12 0.90 3.85
CA ASN A 55 -1.78 0.37 3.63
C ASN A 55 -1.72 -1.13 3.96
N LEU A 56 -1.89 -1.98 2.94
CA LEU A 56 -1.92 -3.43 3.11
C LEU A 56 -0.63 -4.02 3.71
N VAL A 57 0.52 -3.35 3.53
CA VAL A 57 1.78 -3.81 4.12
C VAL A 57 1.73 -3.76 5.65
N GLU A 58 1.03 -2.79 6.23
CA GLU A 58 0.87 -2.69 7.69
C GLU A 58 0.03 -3.85 8.22
N ARG A 59 -0.97 -4.29 7.45
CA ARG A 59 -1.75 -5.49 7.78
C ARG A 59 -0.89 -6.74 7.69
N TRP A 60 -0.03 -6.86 6.68
CA TRP A 60 0.92 -7.96 6.58
C TRP A 60 1.90 -7.99 7.76
N PHE A 61 2.44 -6.84 8.16
CA PHE A 61 3.32 -6.74 9.34
C PHE A 61 2.61 -7.12 10.64
N ARG A 62 1.32 -6.78 10.78
CA ARG A 62 0.51 -7.27 11.89
C ARG A 62 0.43 -8.79 11.89
N GLU A 63 0.17 -9.42 10.74
CA GLU A 63 0.11 -10.87 10.66
C GLU A 63 1.44 -11.56 10.94
N LEU A 64 2.56 -11.03 10.41
CA LEU A 64 3.91 -11.50 10.76
C LEU A 64 4.11 -11.43 12.27
N THR A 65 3.75 -10.30 12.87
CA THR A 65 3.87 -10.09 14.32
C THR A 65 3.05 -11.11 15.09
N ASP A 66 1.77 -11.27 14.76
CA ASP A 66 0.87 -12.13 15.51
C ASP A 66 1.17 -13.62 15.33
N LYS A 67 1.59 -14.03 14.13
CA LYS A 67 1.78 -15.44 13.76
C LYS A 67 3.19 -15.96 14.01
N ALA A 68 4.23 -15.12 13.84
CA ALA A 68 5.62 -15.55 13.97
C ALA A 68 6.33 -14.91 15.17
N LEU A 69 6.15 -13.61 15.40
CA LEU A 69 7.03 -12.88 16.34
C LEU A 69 6.52 -12.88 17.79
N ARG A 70 5.23 -12.62 18.00
CA ARG A 70 4.65 -12.38 19.34
C ARG A 70 4.65 -13.61 20.23
N ARG A 71 4.66 -14.80 19.64
CA ARG A 71 4.70 -16.10 20.34
C ARG A 71 6.03 -16.83 20.15
N GLY A 72 6.96 -16.26 19.39
CA GLY A 72 8.28 -16.82 19.17
C GLY A 72 9.20 -16.56 20.36
N VAL A 73 10.07 -17.52 20.65
CA VAL A 73 11.20 -17.36 21.57
C VAL A 73 12.46 -17.46 20.71
N PHE A 74 13.27 -16.40 20.73
CA PHE A 74 14.46 -16.29 19.90
C PHE A 74 15.69 -16.17 20.80
N HIS A 75 16.68 -17.04 20.62
CA HIS A 75 17.90 -17.04 21.41
C HIS A 75 19.01 -16.17 20.78
N SER A 76 18.83 -15.77 19.53
CA SER A 76 19.77 -14.93 18.80
C SER A 76 19.09 -14.14 17.67
N VAL A 77 19.79 -13.14 17.13
CA VAL A 77 19.34 -12.39 15.94
C VAL A 77 19.24 -13.29 14.69
N PRO A 78 20.18 -14.21 14.41
CA PRO A 78 20.02 -15.19 13.34
C PRO A 78 18.73 -16.03 13.45
N ASP A 79 18.36 -16.45 14.66
CA ASP A 79 17.12 -17.23 14.86
C ASP A 79 15.87 -16.41 14.51
N LEU A 80 15.86 -15.12 14.88
CA LEU A 80 14.80 -14.20 14.50
C LEU A 80 14.73 -14.01 12.97
N ILE A 81 15.87 -13.84 12.31
CA ILE A 81 15.94 -13.69 10.85
C ILE A 81 15.41 -14.95 10.17
N ALA A 82 15.81 -16.14 10.65
CA ALA A 82 15.36 -17.41 10.11
C ALA A 82 13.84 -17.57 10.24
N SER A 83 13.26 -17.22 11.39
CA SER A 83 11.81 -17.28 11.61
C SER A 83 11.04 -16.30 10.72
N ILE A 84 11.56 -15.08 10.50
CA ILE A 84 10.96 -14.12 9.56
C ILE A 84 11.02 -14.68 8.13
N GLN A 85 12.14 -15.27 7.72
CA GLN A 85 12.30 -15.83 6.38
C GLN A 85 11.35 -17.01 6.17
N GLU A 86 11.25 -17.93 7.13
CA GLU A 86 10.31 -19.05 7.09
C GLU A 86 8.86 -18.57 6.97
N TYR A 87 8.48 -17.51 7.70
CA TYR A 87 7.16 -16.91 7.57
C TYR A 87 6.94 -16.35 6.16
N ILE A 88 7.92 -15.63 5.61
CA ILE A 88 7.84 -15.07 4.25
C ILE A 88 7.65 -16.19 3.22
N ASP A 89 8.46 -17.24 3.30
CA ASP A 89 8.42 -18.37 2.35
C ASP A 89 7.07 -19.10 2.43
N THR A 90 6.63 -19.43 3.65
CA THR A 90 5.32 -20.07 3.90
C THR A 90 4.15 -19.20 3.42
N HIS A 91 4.23 -17.88 3.62
CA HIS A 91 3.20 -16.96 3.14
C HIS A 91 3.16 -16.88 1.61
N ASN A 92 4.33 -16.98 0.96
CA ASN A 92 4.49 -16.90 -0.49
C ASN A 92 4.14 -18.19 -1.23
N ASP A 93 4.20 -19.35 -0.57
CA ASP A 93 3.80 -20.64 -1.16
C ASP A 93 2.29 -20.72 -1.48
N GLY A 94 1.48 -19.95 -0.74
CA GLY A 94 0.03 -19.90 -0.93
C GLY A 94 -0.53 -18.51 -0.62
N PRO A 95 -0.22 -17.49 -1.43
CA PRO A 95 -0.53 -16.11 -1.10
C PRO A 95 -2.04 -15.90 -1.13
N LYS A 96 -2.59 -15.40 -0.03
CA LYS A 96 -4.01 -15.08 0.09
C LYS A 96 -4.21 -13.58 -0.13
N PRO A 97 -4.93 -13.17 -1.18
CA PRO A 97 -5.21 -11.75 -1.40
C PRO A 97 -5.97 -11.15 -0.22
N TYR A 98 -5.58 -9.94 0.17
CA TYR A 98 -6.40 -9.14 1.07
C TYR A 98 -7.66 -8.69 0.36
N VAL A 99 -8.81 -9.10 0.90
CA VAL A 99 -10.13 -8.68 0.39
C VAL A 99 -10.57 -7.44 1.15
N TRP A 100 -10.82 -6.37 0.40
CA TRP A 100 -11.51 -5.19 0.90
C TRP A 100 -12.99 -5.50 1.01
N THR A 101 -13.55 -5.43 2.22
CA THR A 101 -14.98 -5.69 2.47
C THR A 101 -15.82 -4.43 2.40
N ALA A 102 -15.20 -3.25 2.55
CA ALA A 102 -15.86 -1.97 2.41
C ALA A 102 -15.77 -1.50 0.95
N THR A 103 -16.89 -1.08 0.38
CA THR A 103 -16.92 -0.46 -0.96
C THR A 103 -16.39 0.97 -0.90
N ALA A 104 -15.90 1.49 -2.02
CA ALA A 104 -15.41 2.87 -2.12
C ALA A 104 -16.48 3.88 -1.67
N GLU A 105 -17.73 3.67 -2.10
CA GLU A 105 -18.88 4.51 -1.74
C GLU A 105 -19.11 4.49 -0.23
N SER A 106 -19.03 3.30 0.39
CA SER A 106 -19.23 3.17 1.84
C SER A 106 -18.15 3.89 2.65
N ILE A 107 -16.91 3.90 2.14
CA ILE A 107 -15.77 4.60 2.72
C ILE A 107 -15.98 6.11 2.55
N LEU A 108 -16.28 6.57 1.34
CA LEU A 108 -16.49 8.00 1.05
C LEU A 108 -17.64 8.57 1.86
N ALA A 109 -18.74 7.82 2.00
CA ALA A 109 -19.87 8.23 2.83
C ALA A 109 -19.47 8.32 4.32
N LYS A 110 -18.63 7.41 4.83
CA LYS A 110 -18.09 7.50 6.20
C LYS A 110 -17.18 8.72 6.38
N VAL A 111 -16.30 8.99 5.42
CA VAL A 111 -15.41 10.16 5.44
C VAL A 111 -16.22 11.46 5.45
N ALA A 112 -17.24 11.57 4.59
CA ALA A 112 -18.12 12.74 4.55
C ALA A 112 -18.83 12.98 5.89
N ARG A 113 -19.39 11.92 6.51
CA ARG A 113 -20.01 12.03 7.84
C ARG A 113 -19.00 12.45 8.92
N GLY A 114 -17.79 11.88 8.89
CA GLY A 114 -16.71 12.25 9.80
C GLY A 114 -16.31 13.72 9.68
N ARG A 115 -16.22 14.24 8.46
CA ARG A 115 -15.93 15.66 8.19
C ARG A 115 -17.00 16.58 8.79
N ILE A 116 -18.28 16.30 8.55
CA ILE A 116 -19.39 17.08 9.11
C ILE A 116 -19.35 17.07 10.66
N ALA A 117 -19.11 15.91 11.26
CA ALA A 117 -18.98 15.81 12.71
C ALA A 117 -17.81 16.64 13.26
N LEU A 118 -16.66 16.61 12.57
CA LEU A 118 -15.47 17.37 12.95
C LEU A 118 -15.70 18.89 12.84
N GLU A 119 -16.35 19.35 11.76
CA GLU A 119 -16.73 20.75 11.57
C GLU A 119 -17.66 21.23 12.68
N ASN A 120 -18.65 20.43 13.06
CA ASN A 120 -19.55 20.75 14.18
C ASN A 120 -18.79 20.88 15.50
N VAL A 121 -17.81 20.01 15.77
CA VAL A 121 -16.96 20.11 16.97
C VAL A 121 -16.07 21.36 16.92
N GLY A 122 -15.45 21.66 15.77
CA GLY A 122 -14.63 22.87 15.58
C GLY A 122 -15.44 24.15 15.77
N ARG A 123 -16.69 24.17 15.26
CA ARG A 123 -17.65 25.25 15.47
C ARG A 123 -18.01 25.44 16.94
N LEU A 124 -18.25 24.35 17.67
CA LEU A 124 -18.51 24.41 19.12
C LEU A 124 -17.29 24.86 19.93
N ARG A 125 -16.07 24.63 19.42
CA ARG A 125 -14.80 25.00 20.08
C ARG A 125 -14.20 26.33 19.57
N GLY A 126 -14.90 27.06 18.69
CA GLY A 126 -14.44 28.34 18.15
C GLY A 126 -13.12 28.29 17.36
N THR A 127 -12.72 27.12 16.86
CA THR A 127 -11.45 26.91 16.15
C THR A 127 -11.69 26.55 14.68
N PRO A 128 -11.12 27.28 13.70
CA PRO A 128 -11.27 26.92 12.29
C PRO A 128 -10.47 25.65 11.97
N LEU A 129 -11.08 24.68 11.31
CA LEU A 129 -10.38 23.52 10.74
C LEU A 129 -9.91 23.86 9.32
N ALA A 130 -8.61 23.68 9.05
CA ALA A 130 -8.05 23.84 7.72
C ALA A 130 -8.57 22.73 6.78
N SER A 131 -9.10 23.13 5.61
CA SER A 131 -9.63 22.22 4.58
C SER A 131 -8.48 21.48 3.88
N ALA A 132 -8.31 20.20 4.17
CA ALA A 132 -7.55 19.29 3.31
C ALA A 132 -8.47 18.70 2.23
N ALA A 133 -8.32 19.16 0.98
CA ALA A 133 -8.98 18.56 -0.17
C ALA A 133 -8.29 17.22 -0.49
N SER A 134 -9.04 16.13 -0.46
CA SER A 134 -8.56 14.79 -0.85
C SER A 134 -9.36 14.36 -2.07
N THR A 135 -8.76 14.44 -3.25
CA THR A 135 -9.35 13.93 -4.50
C THR A 135 -9.14 12.41 -4.52
N PHE A 136 -10.21 11.64 -4.34
CA PHE A 136 -10.20 10.19 -4.57
C PHE A 136 -10.63 9.94 -6.03
N GLY A 137 -9.70 9.48 -6.86
CA GLY A 137 -10.02 8.91 -8.17
C GLY A 137 -10.50 7.47 -8.02
N GLU A 138 -11.55 7.13 -8.75
CA GLU A 138 -12.19 5.82 -8.81
C GLU A 138 -11.22 4.74 -9.34
N VAL A 139 -10.87 3.77 -8.49
CA VAL A 139 -10.13 2.56 -8.91
C VAL A 139 -10.86 1.34 -8.39
N GLU A 140 -11.94 0.97 -9.07
CA GLU A 140 -12.58 -0.33 -8.91
C GLU A 140 -11.89 -1.33 -9.83
N LYS A 141 -10.91 -2.13 -9.33
CA LYS A 141 -10.52 -3.40 -9.97
C LYS A 141 -10.11 -4.47 -8.97
N ARG A 142 -10.69 -5.65 -9.18
CA ARG A 142 -10.46 -6.94 -8.52
C ARG A 142 -8.97 -7.33 -8.59
N CYS A 143 -8.31 -7.46 -7.43
CA CYS A 143 -6.90 -7.92 -7.35
C CYS A 143 -6.79 -9.45 -7.44
N SER A 144 -5.89 -9.94 -8.31
CA SER A 144 -5.45 -11.35 -8.44
C SER A 144 -4.27 -11.68 -7.51
N PRO A 145 -3.83 -12.95 -7.38
CA PRO A 145 -2.87 -13.39 -6.34
C PRO A 145 -1.55 -12.61 -6.36
N MET A 146 -1.19 -12.11 -5.18
CA MET A 146 -0.11 -11.15 -4.95
C MET A 146 1.20 -11.91 -4.61
N THR A 147 2.21 -11.87 -5.47
CA THR A 147 3.57 -12.33 -5.13
C THR A 147 4.29 -11.19 -4.41
N PHE A 148 4.61 -11.38 -3.12
CA PHE A 148 5.23 -10.36 -2.29
C PHE A 148 6.71 -10.16 -2.66
N ALA A 149 7.05 -8.98 -3.17
CA ALA A 149 8.42 -8.51 -3.27
C ALA A 149 8.57 -7.16 -2.55
N THR A 150 8.51 -7.15 -1.21
CA THR A 150 8.85 -6.03 -0.28
C THR A 150 8.42 -4.58 -0.66
N THR A 151 7.48 -4.43 -1.58
CA THR A 151 6.83 -3.19 -2.00
C THR A 151 5.51 -3.64 -2.60
N ASN A 152 4.38 -3.11 -2.13
CA ASN A 152 3.04 -3.51 -2.56
C ASN A 152 2.90 -3.34 -4.08
N LEU A 153 3.07 -4.44 -4.82
CA LEU A 153 2.97 -4.48 -6.27
C LEU A 153 1.64 -5.11 -6.63
N ALA A 154 0.74 -4.33 -7.22
CA ALA A 154 -0.43 -4.88 -7.90
C ALA A 154 -0.06 -5.05 -9.38
N LEU A 155 0.03 -6.30 -9.85
CA LEU A 155 0.23 -6.61 -11.27
C LEU A 155 -1.13 -6.65 -11.96
N TYR A 156 -1.33 -5.79 -12.97
CA TYR A 156 -2.55 -5.75 -13.77
C TYR A 156 -2.26 -6.21 -15.21
N PRO A 157 -3.04 -7.16 -15.78
CA PRO A 157 -3.00 -7.44 -17.21
C PRO A 157 -3.56 -6.24 -18.01
N SER A 158 -2.80 -5.85 -19.04
CA SER A 158 -3.07 -4.70 -19.89
C SER A 158 -4.28 -4.91 -20.81
N HIS A 159 -5.48 -4.56 -20.33
CA HIS A 159 -6.64 -4.34 -21.22
C HIS A 159 -7.35 -3.00 -20.99
N ALA A 160 -6.85 -2.15 -20.09
CA ALA A 160 -7.45 -0.85 -19.84
C ALA A 160 -6.55 0.28 -20.33
N ARG A 161 -6.97 0.91 -21.42
CA ARG A 161 -6.44 2.17 -21.93
C ARG A 161 -6.72 3.25 -20.88
N LEU A 162 -5.68 3.78 -20.23
CA LEU A 162 -5.79 4.93 -19.33
C LEU A 162 -6.13 6.18 -20.19
N PRO A 163 -7.09 7.04 -19.77
CA PRO A 163 -7.33 8.30 -20.44
C PRO A 163 -6.13 9.24 -20.28
N ALA A 164 -5.90 10.04 -21.33
CA ALA A 164 -4.77 10.97 -21.48
C ALA A 164 -4.77 12.11 -20.45
#